data_AF-A0A417IJ03-F1
#
_entry.id   AF-A0A417IJ03-F1
#
_cell.length_a   1.000
_cell.length_b   1.000
_cell.length_c   1.000
_cell.angle_alpha   90.00
_cell.angle_beta   90.00
_cell.angle_gamma   90.00
#
_symmetry.space_group_name_H-M   'P 1'
#
loop_
_entity.id
_entity.type
_entity.pdbx_description
1 polymer ?
#
loop_
_entity_poly.entity_id
_entity_poly.type
_entity_poly.pdbx_seq_one_letter_code
_entity_poly.pdbx_strand_id
1 'polypeptide(L)'
;MSIVNSIETVRDWLTAEVCPLVKLKLPDDNATDASYPYKLVNPAAFSLFVPSKDRTPPNIAAPIPSVCVQIVQGDDDLLQSARDIKIRLCFSAWDPGYHGPDIFKPKGDGSGTYIQQYNEAAASYFVKNGEGWRDAWNFVDTALRLIENAEYLGDLRVIKEKGITFGPVTEQDAVPDFYPYWFAWAEFSVEEALTRNPKSYQHLL
;
A
#
# COMPACT_ATOMS: atom_id res chain seq x y z
N MET A 1 -13.02 10.15 18.80
CA MET A 1 -11.91 10.31 17.85
C MET A 1 -12.40 11.08 16.61
N SER A 2 -11.50 11.69 15.81
CA SER A 2 -11.89 12.43 14.60
C SER A 2 -11.73 11.53 13.38
N ILE A 3 -12.54 11.73 12.34
CA ILE A 3 -12.44 11.01 11.06
C ILE A 3 -11.02 11.13 10.45
N VAL A 4 -10.40 12.30 10.61
CA VAL A 4 -9.03 12.54 10.16
C VAL A 4 -8.06 11.64 10.92
N ASN A 5 -8.23 11.52 12.24
CA ASN A 5 -7.37 10.64 13.04
C ASN A 5 -7.50 9.19 12.59
N SER A 6 -8.70 8.71 12.26
CA SER A 6 -8.87 7.32 11.81
C SER A 6 -8.09 7.03 10.53
N ILE A 7 -8.06 7.97 9.57
CA ILE A 7 -7.26 7.84 8.34
C ILE A 7 -5.76 7.81 8.67
N GLU A 8 -5.31 8.73 9.51
CA GLU A 8 -3.91 8.88 9.90
C GLU A 8 -3.42 7.67 10.69
N THR A 9 -4.24 7.13 11.61
CA THR A 9 -3.95 5.91 12.36
C THR A 9 -3.72 4.73 11.43
N VAL A 10 -4.58 4.54 10.41
CA VAL A 10 -4.39 3.45 9.42
C VAL A 10 -3.13 3.69 8.58
N ARG A 11 -2.86 4.94 8.15
CA ARG A 11 -1.63 5.27 7.41
C ARG A 11 -0.38 4.96 8.25
N ASP A 12 -0.37 5.36 9.51
CA ASP A 12 0.77 5.16 10.40
C ASP A 12 1.00 3.68 10.68
N TRP A 13 -0.07 2.91 10.87
CA TRP A 13 0.00 1.46 10.97
C TRP A 13 0.57 0.83 9.69
N LEU A 14 0.11 1.23 8.50
CA LEU A 14 0.67 0.76 7.23
C LEU A 14 2.17 1.09 7.11
N THR A 15 2.56 2.29 7.52
CA THR A 15 3.95 2.76 7.51
C THR A 15 4.85 1.91 8.43
N ALA A 16 4.34 1.53 9.59
CA ALA A 16 5.10 0.78 10.59
C ALA A 16 5.14 -0.73 10.29
N GLU A 17 4.01 -1.32 9.89
CA GLU A 17 3.84 -2.78 9.90
C GLU A 17 3.88 -3.40 8.49
N VAL A 18 3.37 -2.70 7.47
CA VAL A 18 3.23 -3.26 6.11
C VAL A 18 4.36 -2.83 5.20
N CYS A 19 4.55 -1.52 5.03
CA CYS A 19 5.51 -0.95 4.09
C CYS A 19 6.96 -1.47 4.27
N PRO A 20 7.47 -1.70 5.49
CA PRO A 20 8.81 -2.23 5.68
C PRO A 20 9.02 -3.65 5.13
N LEU A 21 7.95 -4.44 5.01
CA LEU A 21 7.99 -5.85 4.57
C LEU A 21 8.04 -6.02 3.05
N VAL A 22 7.79 -4.96 2.28
CA VAL A 22 7.73 -5.00 0.82
C VAL A 22 8.85 -4.16 0.22
N LYS A 23 9.49 -4.68 -0.82
CA LYS A 23 10.50 -3.99 -1.61
C LYS A 23 10.07 -3.97 -3.07
N LEU A 24 9.92 -2.77 -3.63
CA LEU A 24 9.41 -2.53 -4.98
C LEU A 24 10.34 -1.60 -5.75
N LYS A 25 10.34 -1.69 -7.08
CA LYS A 25 11.17 -0.85 -7.94
C LYS A 25 10.82 0.63 -7.77
N LEU A 26 11.84 1.46 -7.61
CA LEU A 26 11.70 2.91 -7.62
C LEU A 26 11.56 3.39 -9.08
N PRO A 27 10.50 4.11 -9.46
CA PRO A 27 10.37 4.64 -10.81
C PRO A 27 11.56 5.52 -11.20
N ASP A 28 11.94 5.45 -12.47
CA ASP A 28 12.86 6.40 -13.11
C ASP A 28 12.15 7.08 -14.28
N ASP A 29 12.31 8.39 -14.38
CA ASP A 29 11.64 9.22 -15.38
C ASP A 29 12.30 9.16 -16.76
N ASN A 30 13.55 8.74 -16.80
CA ASN A 30 14.40 8.75 -17.99
C ASN A 30 14.68 7.33 -18.49
N ALA A 31 14.54 6.30 -17.65
CA ALA A 31 14.93 4.94 -17.97
C ALA A 31 13.88 3.90 -17.57
N THR A 32 13.22 3.31 -18.57
CA THR A 32 12.28 2.18 -18.43
C THR A 32 12.82 0.91 -19.10
N ASP A 33 14.13 0.83 -19.32
CA ASP A 33 14.81 -0.25 -20.03
C ASP A 33 16.08 -0.71 -19.28
N ALA A 34 17.01 -1.39 -19.96
CA ALA A 34 18.27 -1.86 -19.36
C ALA A 34 19.12 -0.75 -18.71
N SER A 35 18.93 0.51 -19.08
CA SER A 35 19.65 1.64 -18.47
C SER A 35 19.08 2.07 -17.12
N TYR A 36 17.95 1.49 -16.69
CA TYR A 36 17.32 1.77 -15.41
C TYR A 36 18.29 1.52 -14.25
N PRO A 37 18.55 2.52 -13.39
CA PRO A 37 19.39 2.33 -12.21
C PRO A 37 18.63 1.51 -11.16
N TYR A 38 18.68 0.18 -11.32
CA TYR A 38 17.90 -0.76 -10.53
C TYR A 38 17.99 -0.48 -9.03
N LYS A 39 16.85 -0.09 -8.45
CA LYS A 39 16.75 0.27 -7.05
C LYS A 39 15.41 -0.16 -6.48
N LEU A 40 15.48 -0.92 -5.39
CA LEU A 40 14.31 -1.29 -4.62
C LEU A 40 14.14 -0.35 -3.42
N VAL A 41 12.91 0.05 -3.16
CA VAL A 41 12.52 0.90 -2.03
C VAL A 41 11.35 0.27 -1.29
N ASN A 42 11.18 0.64 -0.02
CA ASN A 42 9.92 0.39 0.66
C ASN A 42 8.86 1.37 0.13
N PRO A 43 7.62 0.92 -0.09
CA PRO A 43 6.54 1.83 -0.47
C PRO A 43 6.25 2.85 0.63
N ALA A 44 5.71 4.00 0.24
CA ALA A 44 5.19 4.99 1.19
C ALA A 44 3.70 4.73 1.51
N ALA A 45 3.21 5.20 2.66
CA ALA A 45 1.78 5.27 2.94
C ALA A 45 1.30 6.73 2.92
N PHE A 46 0.16 6.99 2.27
CA PHE A 46 -0.42 8.32 2.15
C PHE A 46 -1.88 8.36 2.62
N SER A 47 -2.32 9.54 3.05
CA SER A 47 -3.71 9.81 3.43
C SER A 47 -4.45 10.43 2.25
N LEU A 48 -5.62 9.88 1.91
CA LEU A 48 -6.60 10.33 0.90
C LEU A 48 -6.17 10.32 -0.56
N PHE A 49 -4.94 10.75 -0.88
CA PHE A 49 -4.43 10.81 -2.24
C PHE A 49 -2.94 10.51 -2.31
N VAL A 50 -2.50 10.03 -3.48
CA VAL A 50 -1.08 9.93 -3.82
C VAL A 50 -0.60 11.32 -4.30
N PRO A 51 0.41 11.93 -3.68
CA PRO A 51 0.86 13.26 -4.07
C PRO A 51 1.50 13.24 -5.47
N SER A 52 1.47 14.38 -6.14
CA SER A 52 2.31 14.61 -7.31
C SER A 52 3.79 14.69 -6.91
N LYS A 53 4.70 14.50 -7.86
CA LYS A 53 6.15 14.50 -7.59
C LYS A 53 6.63 15.79 -6.93
N ASP A 54 6.14 16.94 -7.36
CA ASP A 54 6.46 18.27 -6.79
C ASP A 54 5.94 18.46 -5.36
N ARG A 55 5.00 17.63 -4.92
CA ARG A 55 4.37 17.66 -3.58
C ARG A 55 4.73 16.46 -2.73
N THR A 56 5.65 15.62 -3.20
CA THR A 56 6.10 14.45 -2.44
C THR A 56 6.93 14.92 -1.24
N PRO A 57 6.67 14.43 -0.02
CA PRO A 57 7.44 14.82 1.16
C PRO A 57 8.94 14.56 1.00
N PRO A 58 9.83 15.42 1.54
CA PRO A 58 11.28 15.32 1.31
C PRO A 58 11.92 13.99 1.75
N ASN A 59 11.30 13.28 2.69
CA ASN A 59 11.76 11.99 3.21
C ASN A 59 11.26 10.79 2.38
N ILE A 60 10.46 11.01 1.34
CA ILE A 60 9.90 9.97 0.48
C ILE A 60 10.55 10.09 -0.90
N ALA A 61 11.14 9.00 -1.38
CA ALA A 61 11.92 8.99 -2.62
C ALA A 61 11.07 9.28 -3.87
N ALA A 62 9.84 8.77 -3.91
CA ALA A 62 8.88 8.96 -4.99
C ALA A 62 7.46 8.67 -4.49
N PRO A 63 6.42 9.24 -5.13
CA PRO A 63 5.02 8.99 -4.75
C PRO A 63 4.55 7.56 -5.06
N ILE A 64 5.24 6.84 -5.95
CA ILE A 64 5.02 5.43 -6.26
C ILE A 64 6.39 4.74 -6.12
N PRO A 65 6.48 3.54 -5.53
CA PRO A 65 5.39 2.70 -5.02
C PRO A 65 4.78 3.20 -3.70
N SER A 66 3.47 3.03 -3.53
CA SER A 66 2.78 3.48 -2.32
C SER A 66 1.44 2.79 -2.08
N VAL A 67 0.93 2.91 -0.85
CA VAL A 67 -0.45 2.61 -0.45
C VAL A 67 -1.14 3.89 0.02
N CYS A 68 -2.35 4.14 -0.45
CA CYS A 68 -3.13 5.32 -0.09
C CYS A 68 -4.40 4.92 0.67
N VAL A 69 -4.65 5.53 1.82
CA VAL A 69 -5.81 5.29 2.68
C VAL A 69 -6.95 6.23 2.33
N GLN A 70 -8.12 5.70 2.00
CA GLN A 70 -9.33 6.45 1.66
C GLN A 70 -10.51 5.98 2.50
N ILE A 71 -11.47 6.87 2.72
CA ILE A 71 -12.77 6.50 3.28
C ILE A 71 -13.75 6.31 2.13
N VAL A 72 -14.43 5.16 2.14
CA VAL A 72 -15.52 4.86 1.22
C VAL A 72 -16.85 5.33 1.80
N GLN A 73 -17.07 4.98 3.06
CA GLN A 73 -18.32 5.25 3.78
C GLN A 73 -18.05 5.27 5.28
N GLY A 74 -18.86 6.01 6.04
CA GLY A 74 -18.95 5.90 7.49
C GLY A 74 -20.40 5.78 7.94
N ASP A 75 -20.62 5.14 9.08
CA ASP A 75 -21.92 4.95 9.73
C ASP A 75 -21.78 5.21 11.23
N ASP A 76 -22.63 6.07 11.79
CA ASP A 76 -22.61 6.43 13.22
C ASP A 76 -23.77 5.71 13.94
N ASP A 77 -23.48 4.78 14.85
CA ASP A 77 -24.46 4.28 15.81
C ASP A 77 -24.52 5.23 17.01
N LEU A 78 -25.51 6.10 17.01
CA LEU A 78 -25.71 7.11 18.05
C LEU A 78 -26.19 6.52 19.39
N LEU A 79 -26.78 5.32 19.39
CA LEU A 79 -27.22 4.65 20.62
C LEU A 79 -26.04 3.98 21.31
N GLN A 80 -25.17 3.34 20.52
CA GLN A 80 -23.96 2.68 21.03
C GLN A 80 -22.77 3.64 21.16
N SER A 81 -22.91 4.88 20.69
CA SER A 81 -21.81 5.85 20.62
C SER A 81 -20.59 5.25 19.91
N ALA A 82 -20.82 4.63 18.76
CA ALA A 82 -19.80 4.00 17.92
C ALA A 82 -19.86 4.54 16.49
N ARG A 83 -18.74 4.47 15.78
CA ARG A 83 -18.66 4.74 14.35
C ARG A 83 -17.97 3.58 13.64
N ASP A 84 -18.60 3.12 12.58
CA ASP A 84 -18.00 2.22 11.61
C ASP A 84 -17.49 3.02 10.41
N ILE A 85 -16.28 2.70 9.94
CA ILE A 85 -15.66 3.34 8.78
C ILE A 85 -15.23 2.25 7.81
N LYS A 86 -15.74 2.31 6.58
CA LYS A 86 -15.23 1.50 5.47
C LYS A 86 -14.03 2.21 4.86
N ILE A 87 -12.87 1.59 5.00
CA ILE A 87 -11.58 2.06 4.49
C ILE A 87 -11.29 1.37 3.16
N ARG A 88 -10.79 2.13 2.18
CA ARG A 88 -10.17 1.62 0.96
C ARG A 88 -8.68 1.93 0.99
N LEU A 89 -7.88 0.90 0.78
CA LEU A 89 -6.45 1.00 0.51
C LEU A 89 -6.24 0.91 -1.00
N CYS A 90 -5.57 1.90 -1.58
CA CYS A 90 -5.20 1.92 -2.99
C CYS A 90 -3.69 1.71 -3.12
N PHE A 91 -3.29 0.57 -3.68
CA PHE A 91 -1.90 0.16 -3.84
C PHE A 91 -1.40 0.54 -5.23
N SER A 92 -0.14 0.97 -5.30
CA SER A 92 0.53 1.33 -6.54
C SER A 92 1.94 0.77 -6.59
N ALA A 93 2.30 0.21 -7.75
CA ALA A 93 3.64 -0.25 -8.06
C ALA A 93 4.05 0.26 -9.45
N TRP A 94 5.36 0.32 -9.69
CA TRP A 94 5.94 0.57 -10.99
C TRP A 94 6.85 -0.59 -11.34
N ASP A 95 6.61 -1.21 -12.49
CA ASP A 95 7.50 -2.23 -13.01
C ASP A 95 7.37 -2.30 -14.55
N PRO A 96 8.42 -1.89 -15.29
CA PRO A 96 8.44 -1.96 -16.75
C PRO A 96 8.88 -3.33 -17.29
N GLY A 97 9.29 -4.26 -16.42
CA GLY A 97 9.73 -5.59 -16.79
C GLY A 97 10.94 -6.07 -15.99
N TYR A 98 11.42 -7.26 -16.37
CA TYR A 98 12.47 -7.95 -15.63
C TYR A 98 13.84 -7.36 -15.93
N HIS A 99 14.55 -6.98 -14.88
CA HIS A 99 15.96 -6.62 -14.90
C HIS A 99 16.80 -7.77 -14.35
N GLY A 100 18.10 -7.80 -14.64
CA GLY A 100 18.97 -8.89 -14.19
C GLY A 100 18.89 -9.19 -12.69
N PRO A 101 18.83 -8.18 -11.78
CA PRO A 101 18.66 -8.42 -10.35
C PRO A 101 17.34 -9.10 -9.95
N ASP A 102 16.31 -9.09 -10.80
CA ASP A 102 15.05 -9.83 -10.58
C ASP A 102 15.25 -11.35 -10.78
N ILE A 103 16.33 -11.76 -11.45
CA ILE A 103 16.66 -13.17 -11.67
C ILE A 103 17.52 -13.70 -10.53
N PHE A 104 16.86 -14.37 -9.60
CA PHE A 104 17.50 -15.06 -8.50
C PHE A 104 18.25 -16.31 -8.96
N LYS A 105 19.54 -16.43 -8.61
CA LYS A 105 20.31 -17.65 -8.88
C LYS A 105 20.58 -18.42 -7.59
N PRO A 106 20.56 -19.76 -7.63
CA PRO A 106 20.99 -20.56 -6.49
C PRO A 106 22.42 -20.18 -6.09
N LYS A 107 22.66 -20.08 -4.78
CA LYS A 107 23.97 -19.74 -4.22
C LYS A 107 25.04 -20.80 -4.51
N GLY A 108 24.63 -22.03 -4.87
CA GLY A 108 25.52 -23.12 -5.27
C GLY A 108 26.30 -23.77 -4.12
N ASP A 109 26.02 -23.38 -2.87
CA ASP A 109 26.65 -23.89 -1.64
C ASP A 109 25.85 -25.05 -1.00
N GLY A 110 24.87 -25.60 -1.71
CA GLY A 110 24.00 -26.67 -1.23
C GLY A 110 22.92 -26.23 -0.22
N SER A 111 22.87 -24.95 0.17
CA SER A 111 21.89 -24.43 1.15
C SER A 111 20.46 -24.28 0.61
N GLY A 112 20.27 -24.38 -0.70
CA GLY A 112 18.99 -24.06 -1.36
C GLY A 112 18.63 -22.58 -1.36
N THR A 113 19.52 -21.71 -0.88
CA THR A 113 19.31 -20.25 -0.90
C THR A 113 19.59 -19.67 -2.28
N TYR A 114 18.91 -18.55 -2.58
CA TYR A 114 19.06 -17.81 -3.82
C TYR A 114 19.67 -16.43 -3.55
N ILE A 115 20.40 -15.91 -4.53
CA ILE A 115 21.03 -14.58 -4.49
C ILE A 115 20.63 -13.77 -5.72
N GLN A 116 20.45 -12.46 -5.53
CA GLN A 116 20.33 -11.50 -6.63
C GLN A 116 21.68 -11.27 -7.30
N GLN A 117 21.68 -10.99 -8.60
CA GLN A 117 22.90 -10.76 -9.36
C GLN A 117 23.03 -9.29 -9.75
N TYR A 118 24.21 -8.71 -9.48
CA TYR A 118 24.58 -7.33 -9.80
C TYR A 118 25.83 -7.23 -10.68
N ASN A 119 26.17 -8.31 -11.41
CA ASN A 119 27.29 -8.31 -12.33
C ASN A 119 26.95 -7.56 -13.64
N GLU A 120 27.95 -7.32 -14.48
CA GLU A 120 27.80 -6.58 -15.74
C GLU A 120 26.72 -7.19 -16.67
N ALA A 121 26.67 -8.53 -16.75
CA ALA A 121 25.65 -9.22 -17.53
C ALA A 121 24.23 -8.95 -16.99
N ALA A 122 24.04 -8.99 -15.66
CA ALA A 122 22.76 -8.66 -15.03
C ALA A 122 22.40 -7.19 -15.19
N ALA A 123 23.38 -6.28 -15.12
CA ALA A 123 23.15 -4.85 -15.35
C ALA A 123 22.67 -4.56 -16.78
N SER A 124 23.16 -5.32 -17.78
CA SER A 124 22.71 -5.19 -19.18
C SER A 124 21.42 -5.94 -19.52
N TYR A 125 20.91 -6.76 -18.59
CA TYR A 125 19.74 -7.60 -18.84
C TYR A 125 18.45 -6.83 -18.58
N PHE A 126 17.59 -6.76 -19.61
CA PHE A 126 16.24 -6.26 -19.49
C PHE A 126 15.29 -6.99 -20.44
N VAL A 127 14.11 -7.34 -19.95
CA VAL A 127 12.99 -7.86 -20.74
C VAL A 127 11.72 -7.11 -20.36
N LYS A 128 11.31 -6.18 -21.23
CA LYS A 128 10.01 -5.50 -21.15
C LYS A 128 8.88 -6.53 -21.12
N ASN A 129 7.96 -6.39 -20.18
CA ASN A 129 6.77 -7.24 -20.08
C ASN A 129 5.65 -6.56 -19.28
N GLY A 130 4.47 -7.18 -19.26
CA GLY A 130 3.31 -6.73 -18.51
C GLY A 130 3.09 -7.44 -17.17
N GLU A 131 4.10 -8.05 -16.57
CA GLU A 131 3.94 -8.88 -15.35
C GLU A 131 4.05 -8.07 -14.05
N GLY A 132 4.27 -6.76 -14.14
CA GLY A 132 4.38 -5.87 -12.99
C GLY A 132 3.13 -5.77 -12.12
N TRP A 133 1.97 -6.25 -12.61
CA TRP A 133 0.78 -6.42 -11.76
C TRP A 133 1.07 -7.30 -10.53
N ARG A 134 1.98 -8.26 -10.64
CA ARG A 134 2.37 -9.15 -9.53
C ARG A 134 2.92 -8.37 -8.35
N ASP A 135 3.66 -7.29 -8.60
CA ASP A 135 4.21 -6.45 -7.54
C ASP A 135 3.11 -5.75 -6.74
N ALA A 136 2.09 -5.22 -7.43
CA ALA A 136 0.93 -4.62 -6.78
C ALA A 136 0.15 -5.67 -5.95
N TRP A 137 -0.04 -6.88 -6.50
CA TRP A 137 -0.77 -7.95 -5.80
C TRP A 137 0.00 -8.57 -4.64
N ASN A 138 1.32 -8.69 -4.72
CA ASN A 138 2.16 -9.10 -3.59
C ASN A 138 2.11 -8.07 -2.46
N PHE A 139 2.01 -6.77 -2.79
CA PHE A 139 1.83 -5.72 -1.81
C PHE A 139 0.45 -5.81 -1.15
N VAL A 140 -0.62 -6.02 -1.93
CA VAL A 140 -1.97 -6.29 -1.42
C VAL A 140 -1.97 -7.49 -0.47
N ASP A 141 -1.43 -8.63 -0.90
CA ASP A 141 -1.38 -9.87 -0.10
C ASP A 141 -0.65 -9.66 1.24
N THR A 142 0.48 -8.94 1.21
CA THR A 142 1.23 -8.60 2.43
C THR A 142 0.38 -7.77 3.40
N ALA A 143 -0.37 -6.78 2.89
CA ALA A 143 -1.27 -5.96 3.71
C ALA A 143 -2.45 -6.77 4.25
N LEU A 144 -3.11 -7.57 3.40
CA LEU A 144 -4.25 -8.40 3.77
C LEU A 144 -3.88 -9.36 4.91
N ARG A 145 -2.77 -10.08 4.76
CA ARG A 145 -2.28 -11.00 5.80
C ARG A 145 -2.10 -10.30 7.15
N LEU A 146 -1.62 -9.06 7.16
CA LEU A 146 -1.44 -8.32 8.41
C LEU A 146 -2.77 -7.82 8.98
N ILE A 147 -3.69 -7.33 8.13
CA ILE A 147 -5.02 -6.87 8.55
C ILE A 147 -5.86 -8.03 9.12
N GLU A 148 -5.84 -9.20 8.46
CA GLU A 148 -6.56 -10.40 8.89
C GLU A 148 -6.14 -10.87 10.29
N ASN A 149 -4.86 -10.72 10.61
CA ASN A 149 -4.28 -11.09 11.90
C ASN A 149 -4.37 -9.97 12.96
N ALA A 150 -4.71 -8.74 12.57
CA ALA A 150 -4.85 -7.63 13.50
C ALA A 150 -6.26 -7.61 14.12
N GLU A 151 -6.34 -7.43 15.43
CA GLU A 151 -7.59 -7.06 16.11
C GLU A 151 -7.81 -5.54 16.06
N TYR A 152 -6.71 -4.78 16.10
CA TYR A 152 -6.71 -3.32 16.08
C TYR A 152 -5.64 -2.77 15.15
N LEU A 153 -5.94 -1.66 14.48
CA LEU A 153 -4.98 -0.80 13.82
C LEU A 153 -4.87 0.48 14.66
N GLY A 154 -3.86 0.54 15.54
CA GLY A 154 -3.81 1.56 16.59
C GLY A 154 -4.97 1.40 17.57
N ASP A 155 -5.83 2.41 17.65
CA ASP A 155 -7.04 2.45 18.50
C ASP A 155 -8.33 2.10 17.74
N LEU A 156 -8.23 1.71 16.47
CA LEU A 156 -9.35 1.32 15.63
C LEU A 156 -9.52 -0.20 15.63
N ARG A 157 -10.70 -0.71 16.03
CA ARG A 157 -10.99 -2.16 15.98
C ARG A 157 -11.23 -2.58 14.54
N VAL A 158 -10.64 -3.68 14.09
CA VAL A 158 -10.95 -4.26 12.76
C VAL A 158 -12.28 -5.02 12.85
N ILE A 159 -13.25 -4.68 12.01
CA ILE A 159 -14.58 -5.32 11.97
C ILE A 159 -14.53 -6.53 11.04
N LYS A 160 -13.97 -7.64 11.53
CA LYS A 160 -13.74 -8.88 10.76
C LYS A 160 -15.05 -9.50 10.23
N GLU A 161 -16.13 -9.34 10.98
CA GLU A 161 -17.47 -9.83 10.66
C GLU A 161 -18.06 -9.23 9.36
N LYS A 162 -17.53 -8.10 8.86
CA LYS A 162 -17.92 -7.50 7.57
C LYS A 162 -17.08 -7.99 6.38
N GLY A 163 -16.05 -8.80 6.64
CA GLY A 163 -15.13 -9.31 5.62
C GLY A 163 -14.21 -8.24 5.02
N ILE A 164 -13.36 -8.69 4.09
CA ILE A 164 -12.44 -7.85 3.33
C ILE A 164 -12.69 -8.12 1.84
N THR A 165 -12.81 -7.07 1.03
CA THR A 165 -12.94 -7.17 -0.43
C THR A 165 -11.75 -6.55 -1.10
N PHE A 166 -11.34 -7.03 -2.27
CA PHE A 166 -10.20 -6.49 -3.01
C PHE A 166 -10.42 -6.65 -4.51
N GLY A 167 -9.70 -5.87 -5.31
CA GLY A 167 -9.83 -5.92 -6.77
C GLY A 167 -8.81 -5.04 -7.48
N PRO A 168 -8.73 -5.15 -8.82
CA PRO A 168 -7.98 -4.21 -9.62
C PRO A 168 -8.69 -2.85 -9.66
N VAL A 169 -7.95 -1.79 -9.96
CA VAL A 169 -8.56 -0.51 -10.34
C VAL A 169 -9.19 -0.67 -11.72
N THR A 170 -10.46 -0.28 -11.85
CA THR A 170 -11.21 -0.33 -13.10
C THR A 170 -11.73 1.05 -13.48
N GLU A 171 -11.74 1.34 -14.78
CA GLU A 171 -12.46 2.47 -15.38
C GLU A 171 -13.36 1.94 -16.49
N GLN A 172 -14.63 2.34 -16.50
CA GLN A 172 -15.61 1.90 -17.51
C GLN A 172 -15.64 0.36 -17.71
N ASP A 173 -15.63 -0.40 -16.61
CA ASP A 173 -15.62 -1.87 -16.58
C ASP A 173 -14.40 -2.55 -17.22
N ALA A 174 -13.34 -1.78 -17.52
CA ALA A 174 -12.05 -2.29 -17.97
C ALA A 174 -10.96 -2.00 -16.94
N VAL A 175 -9.94 -2.86 -16.88
CA VAL A 175 -8.68 -2.54 -16.18
C VAL A 175 -7.86 -1.68 -17.14
N PRO A 176 -7.60 -0.39 -16.85
CA PRO A 176 -6.88 0.45 -17.77
C PRO A 176 -5.41 0.02 -17.89
N ASP A 177 -4.86 0.13 -19.10
CA ASP A 177 -3.43 -0.06 -19.32
C ASP A 177 -2.67 1.21 -18.91
N PHE A 178 -2.16 1.20 -17.68
CA PHE A 178 -1.29 2.25 -17.15
C PHE A 178 0.19 1.89 -17.22
N TYR A 179 0.57 0.90 -18.05
CA TYR A 179 1.96 0.46 -18.15
C TYR A 179 2.92 1.67 -18.22
N PRO A 180 3.98 1.71 -17.39
CA PRO A 180 4.49 0.64 -16.50
C PRO A 180 3.95 0.67 -15.05
N TYR A 181 2.85 1.35 -14.78
CA TYR A 181 2.24 1.46 -13.46
C TYR A 181 1.10 0.46 -13.26
N TRP A 182 1.01 -0.07 -12.03
CA TRP A 182 0.08 -1.14 -11.68
C TRP A 182 -0.66 -0.80 -10.40
N PHE A 183 -1.97 -0.99 -10.39
CA PHE A 183 -2.84 -0.56 -9.30
C PHE A 183 -3.81 -1.65 -8.86
N ALA A 184 -4.04 -1.73 -7.56
CA ALA A 184 -5.03 -2.60 -6.95
C ALA A 184 -5.62 -1.90 -5.71
N TRP A 185 -6.74 -2.41 -5.21
CA TRP A 185 -7.35 -1.91 -3.99
C TRP A 185 -7.79 -3.04 -3.06
N ALA A 186 -7.86 -2.74 -1.77
CA ALA A 186 -8.50 -3.56 -0.75
C ALA A 186 -9.40 -2.70 0.13
N GLU A 187 -10.52 -3.24 0.57
CA GLU A 187 -11.49 -2.58 1.43
C GLU A 187 -11.82 -3.43 2.64
N PHE A 188 -11.81 -2.81 3.81
CA PHE A 188 -12.17 -3.41 5.08
C PHE A 188 -12.87 -2.37 5.96
N SER A 189 -13.45 -2.80 7.07
CA SER A 189 -14.13 -1.91 8.01
C SER A 189 -13.41 -1.84 9.34
N VAL A 190 -13.41 -0.65 9.93
CA VAL A 190 -12.91 -0.39 11.28
C VAL A 190 -13.97 0.30 12.13
N GLU A 191 -13.89 0.13 13.45
CA GLU A 191 -14.77 0.73 14.44
C GLU A 191 -13.99 1.66 15.37
N GLU A 192 -14.56 2.82 15.68
CA GLU A 192 -14.05 3.74 16.70
C GLU A 192 -15.17 4.19 17.66
N ALA A 193 -14.79 4.58 18.88
CA ALA A 193 -15.73 5.19 19.81
C ALA A 193 -16.09 6.64 19.39
N LEU A 194 -17.39 6.92 19.34
CA LEU A 194 -17.95 8.23 19.03
C LEU A 194 -17.95 9.14 20.26
N THR A 195 -16.81 9.77 20.54
CA THR A 195 -16.71 10.81 21.58
C THR A 195 -16.95 12.19 20.98
N ARG A 196 -18.22 12.61 20.91
CA ARG A 196 -18.59 14.01 20.63
C ARG A 196 -19.13 14.63 21.92
N ASN A 197 -18.25 15.14 22.79
CA ASN A 197 -18.69 15.97 23.92
C ASN A 197 -18.93 17.40 23.41
N PRO A 198 -20.18 17.88 23.28
CA PRO A 198 -20.39 19.31 23.18
C PRO A 198 -20.00 19.93 24.52
N LYS A 199 -19.19 21.00 24.49
CA LYS A 199 -18.72 21.74 25.68
C LYS A 199 -19.85 22.21 26.62
N SER A 200 -21.12 22.08 26.22
CA SER A 200 -22.30 22.48 26.98
C SER A 200 -22.64 21.61 28.19
N TYR A 201 -22.10 20.40 28.36
CA TYR A 201 -22.49 19.49 29.47
C TYR A 201 -21.44 19.25 30.56
N GLN A 202 -20.28 19.93 30.51
CA GLN A 202 -19.24 19.80 31.54
C GLN A 202 -19.66 20.26 32.94
N HIS A 203 -20.77 20.98 33.07
CA HIS A 203 -21.29 21.46 34.35
C HIS A 203 -22.29 20.49 35.02
N LEU A 204 -22.58 19.35 34.40
CA LEU A 204 -23.50 18.32 34.92
C LEU A 204 -22.80 17.03 35.39
N LEU A 205 -21.46 17.01 35.37
CA LEU A 205 -20.61 15.91 35.83
C LEU A 205 -19.76 16.36 37.02
#